data_AF-F6DP90-F1
#
_entry.id   AF-F6DP90-F1
#
_cell.length_a   1.000
_cell.length_b   1.000
_cell.length_c   1.000
_cell.angle_alpha   90.00
_cell.angle_beta   90.00
_cell.angle_gamma   90.00
#
_symmetry.space_group_name_H-M   'P 1'
#
loop_
_entity.id
_entity.type
_entity.pdbx_description
1 polymer ?
#
loop_
_entity_poly.entity_id
_entity_poly.type
_entity_poly.pdbx_seq_one_letter_code
_entity_poly.pdbx_strand_id
1 'polypeptide(L)' 'MKDIFLATVTGLAVGLLFARLKLPVPAPSSLTGVMGIVGIFLGYALAIRLGWVR' A
#
# COMPACT_ATOMS: atom_id res chain seq x y z
N MET A 1 10.68 0.37 -12.17
CA MET A 1 10.23 1.78 -12.22
C MET A 1 8.88 1.94 -12.91
N LYS A 2 8.69 1.37 -14.11
CA LYS A 2 7.39 1.35 -14.79
C LYS A 2 6.25 0.80 -13.91
N ASP A 3 6.51 -0.30 -13.21
CA ASP A 3 5.48 -0.94 -12.37
C ASP A 3 5.09 -0.09 -11.16
N ILE A 4 6.05 0.65 -10.57
CA ILE A 4 5.78 1.60 -9.48
C ILE A 4 4.84 2.71 -9.99
N PHE A 5 5.16 3.29 -11.14
CA PHE A 5 4.34 4.34 -11.76
C PHE A 5 2.93 3.83 -12.08
N LEU A 6 2.82 2.67 -12.72
CA LEU A 6 1.54 2.06 -13.05
C LEU A 6 0.73 1.70 -11.80
N ALA A 7 1.36 1.17 -10.76
CA ALA A 7 0.69 0.86 -9.49
C ALA A 7 0.18 2.13 -8.79
N THR A 8 0.96 3.22 -8.77
CA THR A 8 0.53 4.50 -8.20
C THR A 8 -0.65 5.10 -8.97
N VAL A 9 -0.57 5.14 -10.31
CA VAL A 9 -1.65 5.67 -11.15
C VAL A 9 -2.92 4.83 -11.01
N THR A 10 -2.78 3.50 -10.99
CA THR A 10 -3.91 2.58 -10.82
C THR A 10 -4.55 2.76 -9.45
N GLY A 11 -3.77 2.83 -8.37
CA GLY A 11 -4.27 3.08 -7.02
C GLY A 11 -5.02 4.42 -6.90
N LEU A 12 -4.48 5.48 -7.51
CA LEU A 12 -5.15 6.78 -7.57
C LEU A 12 -6.48 6.71 -8.35
N ALA A 13 -6.47 6.10 -9.53
CA ALA A 13 -7.66 5.98 -10.36
C ALA A 13 -8.77 5.18 -9.66
N VAL A 14 -8.42 4.05 -9.04
CA VAL A 14 -9.36 3.22 -8.26
C VAL A 14 -9.89 3.98 -7.05
N GLY A 15 -9.02 4.65 -6.29
CA GLY A 15 -9.44 5.47 -5.14
C GLY A 15 -10.43 6.57 -5.53
N LEU A 16 -10.15 7.30 -6.61
CA LEU A 16 -11.04 8.34 -7.14
C LEU A 16 -12.37 7.76 -7.62
N LEU A 17 -12.36 6.60 -8.29
CA LEU A 17 -13.56 5.93 -8.76
C LEU A 17 -14.47 5.53 -7.59
N PHE A 18 -13.91 4.90 -6.55
CA PHE A 18 -14.67 4.48 -5.38
C PHE A 18 -15.24 5.68 -4.60
N ALA A 19 -14.47 6.76 -4.47
CA ALA A 19 -14.95 8.01 -3.89
C ALA A 19 -16.11 8.61 -4.70
N ARG A 20 -16.02 8.60 -6.04
CA ARG A 20 -17.07 9.08 -6.95
C ARG A 20 -18.36 8.26 -6.84
N LEU A 21 -18.23 6.93 -6.71
CA LEU A 21 -19.36 6.00 -6.61
C LEU A 21 -19.88 5.85 -5.17
N LYS A 22 -19.24 6.50 -4.18
CA LYS A 22 -19.55 6.37 -2.74
C LYS A 22 -19.53 4.91 -2.27
N LEU A 23 -18.69 4.09 -2.88
CA LEU A 23 -18.53 2.69 -2.51
C LEU A 23 -17.55 2.58 -1.33
N PRO A 24 -17.72 1.58 -0.44
CA PRO A 24 -16.72 1.27 0.55
C PRO A 24 -15.40 0.92 -0.16
N VAL A 25 -14.33 1.62 0.22
CA VAL A 25 -13.00 1.41 -0.37
C VAL A 25 -12.46 0.04 0.09
N PRO A 26 -11.96 -0.83 -0.81
CA PRO A 26 -11.40 -2.13 -0.47
C PRO A 26 -10.02 -2.04 0.20
N ALA A 27 -9.35 -0.90 0.04
CA ALA A 27 -8.08 -0.56 0.68
C ALA A 27 -8.30 -0.05 2.12
N PRO A 28 -7.25 -0.01 2.98
CA PRO A 28 -7.36 0.52 4.32
C PRO A 28 -7.90 1.95 4.29
N SER A 29 -9.08 2.15 4.90
CA SER A 29 -9.79 3.44 4.90
C SER A 29 -9.23 4.44 5.91
N SER A 30 -8.29 4.03 6.76
CA SER A 30 -7.65 4.86 7.77
C SER A 30 -6.14 4.98 7.52
N LEU A 31 -5.58 6.14 7.88
CA LEU A 31 -4.12 6.34 7.89
C LEU A 31 -3.42 5.29 8.76
N THR A 32 -4.04 4.88 9.86
CA THR A 32 -3.54 3.82 10.75
C THR A 32 -3.34 2.50 10.00
N GLY A 33 -4.31 2.10 9.16
CA GLY A 33 -4.21 0.89 8.35
C GLY A 33 -3.12 0.97 7.29
N VAL A 34 -2.98 2.13 6.64
CA VAL A 34 -1.89 2.37 5.67
C VAL A 34 -0.53 2.29 6.35
N MET A 35 -0.37 2.91 7.52
CA MET A 35 0.87 2.87 8.30
C MET A 35 1.21 1.45 8.79
N GLY A 36 0.21 0.61 9.06
CA GLY A 36 0.42 -0.81 9.36
C GLY A 36 1.11 -1.56 8.21
N ILE A 37 0.63 -1.37 6.96
CA ILE A 37 1.25 -1.99 5.77
C ILE A 37 2.67 -1.48 5.56
N VAL A 38 2.88 -0.17 5.71
CA VAL A 38 4.23 0.43 5.62
C VAL A 38 5.17 -0.15 6.68
N GLY A 39 4.71 -0.29 7.92
CA GLY A 39 5.47 -0.89 9.01
C GLY A 39 5.85 -2.34 8.74
N ILE A 40 4.93 -3.15 8.18
CA ILE A 40 5.20 -4.53 7.78
C ILE A 40 6.29 -4.57 6.69
N PHE A 41 6.19 -3.73 5.66
CA PHE A 41 7.18 -3.67 4.59
C PHE A 41 8.57 -3.28 5.11
N LEU A 42 8.65 -2.22 5.94
CA LEU A 42 9.90 -1.77 6.54
C LEU A 42 10.49 -2.80 7.49
N GLY A 43 9.66 -3.43 8.33
CA GLY A 43 10.07 -4.49 9.24
C GLY A 43 10.63 -5.70 8.50
N TYR A 44 9.98 -6.11 7.41
CA TYR A 44 10.49 -7.19 6.56
C TYR A 44 11.81 -6.82 5.86
N ALA A 45 11.91 -5.61 5.32
CA ALA A 45 13.15 -5.11 4.73
C ALA A 45 14.31 -5.07 5.74
N LEU A 46 14.02 -4.67 6.99
CA LEU A 46 15.00 -4.70 8.07
C LEU A 46 15.39 -6.13 8.46
N ALA A 47 14.41 -7.05 8.55
CA ALA A 47 14.66 -8.45 8.85
C ALA A 47 15.59 -9.12 7.82
N ILE A 48 15.44 -8.79 6.53
CA ILE A 48 16.37 -9.22 5.48
C ILE A 48 17.78 -8.68 5.76
N ARG A 49 17.92 -7.39 6.07
CA ARG A 49 19.24 -6.78 6.36
C ARG A 49 19.91 -7.35 7.60
N LEU A 50 19.14 -7.82 8.57
CA LEU A 50 19.63 -8.47 9.79
C LEU A 50 19.90 -9.97 9.60
N GLY A 51 19.63 -10.54 8.42
CA GLY A 51 19.84 -11.96 8.12
C GLY A 51 18.84 -12.89 8.82
N TRP A 52 17.68 -12.38 9.24
CA TRP A 52 16.63 -13.18 9.90
C TRP A 52 15.82 -14.00 8.91
N VAL A 53 15.82 -13.61 7.64
CA VAL A 53 15.17 -14.32 6.55
C VAL A 53 16.28 -15.04 5.77
N ARG A 54 16.26 -16.38 5.81
CA ARG A 54 17.16 -17.25 5.02
C ARG A 54 16.68 -17.40 3.59
#